data_AF-A0A167KHP2-F1
#
_entry.id   AF-A0A167KHP2-F1
#
_cell.length_a   1.000
_cell.length_b   1.000
_cell.length_c   1.000
_cell.angle_alpha   90.00
_cell.angle_beta   90.00
_cell.angle_gamma   90.00
#
_symmetry.space_group_name_H-M   'P 1'
#
loop_
_entity.id
_entity.type
_entity.pdbx_description
1 polymer ?
#
loop_
_entity_poly.entity_id
_entity_poly.type
_entity_poly.pdbx_seq_one_letter_code
_entity_poly.pdbx_strand_id
1 'polypeptide(L)'
;MASGGAYVPPHRRNGAETIPTSPTSTRPSGTSHPANSQKSAIAPVRVFPTAFNRQPPNRFPRPVTYSDRDIRDRILGGTTHTFSRALMPVPANDDMPAQFVDPSMVDLPWDETICRIMVHKDAHLNPPEELWTRNNFDLLERNRNRRIPLFQQLTRGWRWEYKGRYEVVSYTIYKGGSDEVKKFILERQESQKEKSPEAWAAAFTEDWAKVELRLSDDQSLGNPMEL
;
A
#
# COMPACT_ATOMS: atom_id res chain seq x y z
N MET A 1 1.58 43.19 9.91
CA MET A 1 0.29 42.54 9.67
C MET A 1 0.29 42.04 8.24
N ALA A 2 0.40 40.72 8.03
CA ALA A 2 0.32 40.10 6.71
C ALA A 2 -0.78 39.04 6.78
N SER A 3 -1.81 39.24 5.96
CA SER A 3 -2.96 38.33 5.84
C SER A 3 -2.50 37.01 5.24
N GLY A 4 -2.55 35.94 6.04
CA GLY A 4 -2.37 34.57 5.56
C GLY A 4 -3.53 34.17 4.67
N GLY A 5 -3.35 34.28 3.35
CA GLY A 5 -4.29 33.74 2.39
C GLY A 5 -4.27 32.21 2.48
N ALA A 6 -5.39 31.62 2.91
CA ALA A 6 -5.60 30.18 2.85
C ALA A 6 -5.60 29.74 1.38
N TYR A 7 -4.60 28.96 0.99
CA TYR A 7 -4.53 28.38 -0.35
C TYR A 7 -5.62 27.31 -0.50
N VAL A 8 -6.53 27.51 -1.46
CA VAL A 8 -7.60 26.56 -1.82
C VAL A 8 -7.28 25.99 -3.20
N PRO A 9 -7.11 24.65 -3.35
CA PRO A 9 -6.79 24.02 -4.63
C PRO A 9 -7.92 24.13 -5.69
N PRO A 10 -7.57 24.02 -6.99
CA PRO A 10 -8.45 24.39 -8.12
C PRO A 10 -9.68 23.49 -8.35
N HIS A 11 -9.87 22.40 -7.61
CA HIS A 11 -10.99 21.47 -7.81
C HIS A 11 -12.29 21.89 -7.10
N ARG A 12 -12.29 23.00 -6.36
CA ARG A 12 -13.48 23.50 -5.62
C ARG A 12 -14.26 24.63 -6.30
N ARG A 13 -14.02 24.92 -7.59
CA ARG A 13 -14.61 26.12 -8.21
C ARG A 13 -16.03 25.99 -8.78
N ASN A 14 -16.60 24.79 -8.89
CA ASN A 14 -17.95 24.61 -9.43
C ASN A 14 -18.80 23.71 -8.54
N GLY A 15 -19.76 24.31 -7.83
CA GLY A 15 -20.69 23.57 -6.99
C GLY A 15 -21.63 24.48 -6.21
N ALA A 16 -22.32 25.40 -6.88
CA ALA A 16 -23.46 26.08 -6.32
C ALA A 16 -24.55 26.25 -7.39
N GLU A 17 -25.77 25.81 -7.03
CA GLU A 17 -27.08 26.17 -7.60
C GLU A 17 -27.43 25.49 -8.94
N THR A 18 -28.31 24.49 -9.02
CA THR A 18 -29.78 24.63 -8.83
C THR A 18 -30.49 23.24 -8.82
N ILE A 19 -31.47 23.08 -7.93
CA ILE A 19 -32.63 22.15 -7.96
C ILE A 19 -33.87 23.08 -8.15
N PRO A 20 -35.09 22.71 -8.66
CA PRO A 20 -35.78 21.41 -8.81
C PRO A 20 -36.34 21.17 -10.25
N THR A 21 -36.99 20.06 -10.66
CA THR A 21 -38.28 19.52 -10.20
C THR A 21 -38.63 18.29 -11.07
N SER A 22 -39.17 17.20 -10.48
CA SER A 22 -39.93 16.15 -11.20
C SER A 22 -41.39 16.60 -11.42
N PRO A 23 -42.19 16.02 -12.35
CA PRO A 23 -42.97 14.82 -11.99
C PRO A 23 -43.34 13.83 -13.14
N THR A 24 -43.52 12.56 -12.73
CA THR A 24 -44.62 11.60 -12.99
C THR A 24 -45.20 11.36 -14.39
N SER A 25 -45.54 10.07 -14.66
CA SER A 25 -46.64 9.53 -15.51
C SER A 25 -46.11 8.63 -16.65
N THR A 26 -46.63 7.44 -17.05
CA THR A 26 -47.66 6.49 -16.60
C THR A 26 -47.49 5.19 -17.44
N ARG A 27 -47.86 4.03 -16.88
CA ARG A 27 -47.92 2.69 -17.52
C ARG A 27 -49.25 2.51 -18.29
N PRO A 28 -49.33 1.70 -19.36
CA PRO A 28 -50.10 0.44 -19.30
C PRO A 28 -49.45 -0.71 -20.14
N SER A 29 -49.41 -2.00 -19.72
CA SER A 29 -50.45 -3.06 -19.60
C SER A 29 -50.61 -3.93 -20.87
N GLY A 30 -50.65 -5.27 -20.69
CA GLY A 30 -51.20 -6.25 -21.66
C GLY A 30 -50.18 -7.21 -22.30
N THR A 31 -49.85 -8.38 -21.75
CA THR A 31 -50.56 -9.70 -21.75
C THR A 31 -50.48 -10.47 -23.08
N SER A 32 -49.75 -11.60 -23.12
CA SER A 32 -50.28 -12.95 -23.44
C SER A 32 -49.17 -13.98 -23.77
N HIS A 33 -49.24 -15.13 -23.09
CA HIS A 33 -48.70 -16.44 -23.51
C HIS A 33 -49.77 -17.15 -24.37
N PRO A 34 -49.43 -18.11 -25.26
CA PRO A 34 -49.26 -19.51 -24.82
C PRO A 34 -48.15 -20.30 -25.56
N ALA A 35 -47.80 -21.44 -24.94
CA ALA A 35 -46.98 -22.51 -25.48
C ALA A 35 -47.76 -23.39 -26.49
N ASN A 36 -47.09 -23.97 -27.50
CA ASN A 36 -46.90 -25.43 -27.59
C ASN A 36 -46.05 -25.88 -28.79
N SER A 37 -45.39 -27.02 -28.57
CA SER A 37 -44.47 -27.77 -29.43
C SER A 37 -45.07 -28.37 -30.71
N GLN A 38 -44.26 -28.53 -31.78
CA GLN A 38 -44.04 -29.83 -32.47
C GLN A 38 -42.95 -29.82 -33.57
N LYS A 39 -41.95 -30.69 -33.35
CA LYS A 39 -41.31 -31.70 -34.24
C LYS A 39 -40.66 -31.36 -35.61
N SER A 40 -39.37 -31.73 -35.65
CA SER A 40 -38.65 -32.54 -36.66
C SER A 40 -37.98 -31.86 -37.86
N ALA A 41 -36.64 -31.86 -37.88
CA ALA A 41 -35.86 -32.59 -38.88
C ALA A 41 -34.35 -32.62 -38.51
N ILE A 42 -33.74 -33.75 -38.84
CA ILE A 42 -32.44 -34.27 -38.44
C ILE A 42 -31.35 -33.71 -39.36
N ALA A 43 -30.23 -33.23 -38.80
CA ALA A 43 -28.97 -33.10 -39.53
C ALA A 43 -27.84 -33.68 -38.66
N PRO A 44 -26.98 -34.58 -39.16
CA PRO A 44 -25.98 -35.25 -38.35
C PRO A 44 -24.78 -34.31 -38.11
N VAL A 45 -24.70 -33.71 -36.92
CA VAL A 45 -23.47 -33.06 -36.46
C VAL A 45 -22.50 -34.15 -36.06
N ARG A 46 -21.41 -34.26 -36.83
CA ARG A 46 -20.27 -35.13 -36.52
C ARG A 46 -19.76 -34.82 -35.12
N VAL A 47 -19.92 -35.78 -34.21
CA VAL A 47 -19.32 -35.76 -32.87
C VAL A 47 -17.84 -36.07 -33.04
N PHE A 48 -16.99 -35.06 -32.89
CA PHE A 48 -15.56 -35.28 -32.68
C PHE A 48 -15.34 -35.65 -31.20
N PRO A 49 -14.70 -36.78 -30.87
CA PRO A 49 -14.33 -37.07 -29.50
C PRO A 49 -13.16 -36.15 -29.12
N THR A 50 -13.47 -35.03 -28.47
CA THR A 50 -12.42 -34.23 -27.80
C THR A 50 -12.13 -34.91 -26.47
N ALA A 51 -11.25 -35.90 -26.53
CA ALA A 51 -10.71 -36.55 -25.34
C ALA A 51 -9.99 -35.51 -24.46
N PHE A 52 -10.24 -35.65 -23.17
CA PHE A 52 -9.53 -35.07 -22.04
C PHE A 52 -8.09 -34.63 -22.33
N ASN A 53 -7.84 -33.32 -22.28
CA ASN A 53 -6.70 -32.81 -21.53
C ASN A 53 -6.96 -31.34 -21.13
N ARG A 54 -7.88 -31.12 -20.19
CA ARG A 54 -7.87 -29.88 -19.39
C ARG A 54 -6.74 -30.00 -18.38
N GLN A 55 -5.50 -29.81 -18.84
CA GLN A 55 -4.48 -29.35 -17.92
C GLN A 55 -4.96 -27.98 -17.40
N PRO A 56 -5.08 -27.77 -16.08
CA PRO A 56 -5.29 -26.43 -15.59
C PRO A 56 -4.13 -25.57 -16.11
N PRO A 57 -4.39 -24.36 -16.63
CA PRO A 57 -3.31 -23.49 -17.06
C PRO A 57 -2.34 -23.36 -15.89
N ASN A 58 -1.05 -23.59 -16.15
CA ASN A 58 0.06 -23.39 -15.21
C ASN A 58 -0.23 -22.18 -14.33
N ARG A 59 -0.73 -22.43 -13.11
CA ARG A 59 -0.92 -21.38 -12.12
C ARG A 59 0.49 -21.01 -11.71
N PHE A 60 1.01 -19.93 -12.27
CA PHE A 60 2.17 -19.25 -11.72
C PHE A 60 1.97 -19.17 -10.20
N PRO A 61 2.98 -19.58 -9.39
CA PRO A 61 2.87 -19.49 -7.95
C PRO A 61 2.52 -18.04 -7.63
N ARG A 62 1.37 -17.85 -6.95
CA ARG A 62 0.95 -16.51 -6.55
C ARG A 62 2.00 -15.98 -5.57
N PRO A 63 2.38 -14.70 -5.64
CA PRO A 63 3.23 -14.10 -4.62
C PRO A 63 2.62 -14.37 -3.24
N VAL A 64 3.45 -14.82 -2.30
CA VAL A 64 3.02 -14.95 -0.91
C VAL A 64 2.69 -13.56 -0.40
N THR A 65 1.54 -13.42 0.24
CA THR A 65 1.05 -12.14 0.73
C THR A 65 0.74 -12.24 2.20
N TYR A 66 0.87 -11.11 2.89
CA TYR A 66 0.69 -11.00 4.33
C TYR A 66 -0.35 -9.93 4.63
N SER A 67 -1.08 -10.10 5.73
CA SER A 67 -1.85 -9.03 6.33
C SER A 67 -0.91 -8.10 7.11
N ASP A 68 -1.33 -6.86 7.35
CA ASP A 68 -0.58 -5.95 8.22
C ASP A 68 -0.42 -6.53 9.64
N ARG A 69 -1.43 -7.27 10.12
CA ARG A 69 -1.37 -7.97 11.39
C ARG A 69 -0.30 -9.05 11.40
N ASP A 70 -0.22 -9.88 10.35
CA ASP A 70 0.77 -10.95 10.24
C ASP A 70 2.18 -10.37 10.37
N ILE A 71 2.46 -9.27 9.65
CA ILE A 71 3.76 -8.59 9.68
C ILE A 71 4.05 -7.99 11.05
N ARG A 72 3.06 -7.41 11.73
CA ARG A 72 3.23 -6.82 13.07
C ARG A 72 3.48 -7.85 14.14
N ASP A 73 2.76 -8.96 14.09
CA ASP A 73 2.88 -10.05 15.06
C ASP A 73 4.25 -10.75 14.91
N ARG A 74 4.82 -10.73 13.69
CA ARG A 74 6.12 -11.34 13.39
C ARG A 74 7.33 -10.40 13.54
N ILE A 75 7.20 -9.14 13.12
CA ILE A 75 8.27 -8.14 13.14
C ILE A 75 7.76 -6.94 13.93
N LEU A 76 8.17 -6.83 15.19
CA LEU A 76 7.62 -5.81 16.09
C LEU A 76 8.02 -4.41 15.64
N GLY A 77 7.02 -3.61 15.27
CA GLY A 77 7.21 -2.22 14.87
C GLY A 77 6.08 -1.36 15.41
N GLY A 78 6.44 -0.23 16.02
CA GLY A 78 5.51 0.58 16.82
C GLY A 78 4.55 1.43 15.99
N THR A 79 4.76 1.50 14.68
CA THR A 79 3.95 2.33 13.78
C THR A 79 3.78 1.64 12.42
N THR A 80 2.86 2.18 11.60
CA THR A 80 2.65 1.82 10.19
C THR A 80 3.36 2.78 9.23
N HIS A 81 4.29 3.59 9.73
CA HIS A 81 5.04 4.51 8.90
C HIS A 81 5.94 3.77 7.92
N THR A 82 6.34 4.47 6.85
CA THR A 82 7.20 3.91 5.82
C THR A 82 8.48 3.32 6.39
N PHE A 83 9.10 3.99 7.37
CA PHE A 83 10.18 3.41 8.16
C PHE A 83 9.66 3.14 9.56
N SER A 84 9.42 1.87 9.90
CA SER A 84 8.84 1.50 11.19
C SER A 84 9.94 1.35 12.24
N ARG A 85 9.85 2.14 13.31
CA ARG A 85 10.69 1.98 14.52
C ARG A 85 10.36 0.66 15.20
N ALA A 86 11.39 -0.06 15.64
CA ALA A 86 11.23 -1.31 16.36
C ALA A 86 10.61 -1.09 17.75
N LEU A 87 9.93 -2.11 18.27
CA LEU A 87 9.48 -2.15 19.66
C LEU A 87 10.18 -3.28 20.39
N MET A 88 10.52 -3.02 21.66
CA MET A 88 11.10 -4.03 22.52
C MET A 88 10.15 -5.24 22.62
N PRO A 89 10.63 -6.46 22.38
CA PRO A 89 9.82 -7.66 22.53
C PRO A 89 9.43 -7.80 24.00
N VAL A 90 8.17 -8.18 24.22
CA VAL A 90 7.69 -8.49 25.56
C VAL A 90 8.22 -9.88 25.91
N PRO A 91 8.79 -10.08 27.12
CA PRO A 91 9.23 -11.40 27.56
C PRO A 91 8.10 -12.42 27.41
N ALA A 92 8.44 -13.62 26.95
CA ALA A 92 7.49 -14.72 26.94
C ALA A 92 6.98 -14.98 28.37
N ASN A 93 5.71 -15.30 28.49
CA ASN A 93 5.12 -15.81 29.72
C ASN A 93 4.26 -17.04 29.40
N ASP A 94 3.70 -17.68 30.42
CA ASP A 94 2.91 -18.91 30.24
C ASP A 94 1.71 -18.74 29.28
N ASP A 95 1.23 -17.50 29.09
CA ASP A 95 0.10 -17.15 28.22
C ASP A 95 0.52 -16.62 26.83
N MET A 96 1.81 -16.29 26.62
CA MET A 96 2.31 -15.62 25.41
C MET A 96 3.62 -16.26 24.93
N PRO A 97 3.65 -16.88 23.74
CA PRO A 97 4.87 -17.48 23.21
C PRO A 97 5.95 -16.44 22.91
N ALA A 98 7.20 -16.89 22.86
CA ALA A 98 8.35 -16.05 22.52
C ALA A 98 8.15 -15.38 21.15
N GLN A 99 8.29 -14.05 21.13
CA GLN A 99 8.18 -13.27 19.91
C GLN A 99 9.44 -13.46 19.07
N PHE A 100 9.26 -13.63 17.75
CA PHE A 100 10.39 -13.72 16.83
C PHE A 100 11.10 -12.37 16.73
N VAL A 101 12.42 -12.39 16.90
CA VAL A 101 13.28 -11.23 16.68
C VAL A 101 14.00 -11.43 15.35
N ASP A 102 13.83 -10.49 14.41
CA ASP A 102 14.57 -10.54 13.14
C ASP A 102 16.08 -10.53 13.43
N PRO A 103 16.86 -11.48 12.87
CA PRO A 103 18.30 -11.57 13.10
C PRO A 103 19.06 -10.28 12.80
N SER A 104 18.58 -9.45 11.86
CA SER A 104 19.19 -8.14 11.55
C SER A 104 19.09 -7.10 12.68
N MET A 105 18.33 -7.39 13.74
CA MET A 105 18.13 -6.50 14.88
C MET A 105 18.78 -7.01 16.17
N VAL A 106 19.32 -8.24 16.15
CA VAL A 106 19.98 -8.83 17.31
C VAL A 106 21.14 -7.91 17.71
N ASP A 107 21.23 -7.61 19.00
CA ASP A 107 22.24 -6.74 19.63
C ASP A 107 22.13 -5.23 19.38
N LEU A 108 21.06 -4.75 18.72
CA LEU A 108 20.87 -3.31 18.49
C LEU A 108 19.90 -2.69 19.51
N PRO A 109 20.12 -1.41 19.90
CA PRO A 109 19.13 -0.67 20.66
C PRO A 109 17.81 -0.61 19.87
N TRP A 110 16.75 -1.15 20.47
CA TRP A 110 15.43 -1.27 19.83
C TRP A 110 14.85 0.09 19.46
N ASP A 111 15.04 1.07 20.34
CA ASP A 111 14.59 2.44 20.15
C ASP A 111 15.38 3.18 19.06
N GLU A 112 16.53 2.66 18.61
CA GLU A 112 17.33 3.29 17.55
C GLU A 112 17.24 2.52 16.22
N THR A 113 16.36 1.52 16.15
CA THR A 113 16.30 0.56 15.06
C THR A 113 15.04 0.74 14.20
N ILE A 114 15.23 0.77 12.89
CA ILE A 114 14.17 0.56 11.91
C ILE A 114 14.05 -0.95 11.68
N CYS A 115 12.89 -1.53 12.01
CA CYS A 115 12.67 -2.98 11.91
C CYS A 115 12.10 -3.44 10.56
N ARG A 116 11.40 -2.55 9.85
CA ARG A 116 10.80 -2.85 8.54
C ARG A 116 10.53 -1.57 7.76
N ILE A 117 10.46 -1.72 6.44
CA ILE A 117 10.02 -0.68 5.51
C ILE A 117 8.65 -1.04 4.96
N MET A 118 7.66 -0.17 5.13
CA MET A 118 6.28 -0.34 4.69
C MET A 118 5.97 0.62 3.53
N VAL A 119 6.08 0.12 2.30
CA VAL A 119 5.82 0.91 1.09
C VAL A 119 4.34 0.89 0.78
N HIS A 120 3.64 1.91 1.27
CA HIS A 120 2.23 2.14 0.95
C HIS A 120 2.09 2.49 -0.52
N LYS A 121 1.07 1.93 -1.14
CA LYS A 121 0.73 2.25 -2.53
C LYS A 121 0.27 3.70 -2.60
N ASP A 122 0.53 4.37 -3.71
CA ASP A 122 0.14 5.74 -4.02
C ASP A 122 0.88 6.84 -3.22
N ALA A 123 1.57 6.47 -2.13
CA ALA A 123 2.23 7.42 -1.22
C ALA A 123 3.57 7.98 -1.74
N HIS A 124 4.20 7.27 -2.68
CA HIS A 124 5.54 7.56 -3.21
C HIS A 124 5.51 7.67 -4.74
N LEU A 125 6.45 8.42 -5.31
CA LEU A 125 6.57 8.59 -6.77
C LEU A 125 7.32 7.44 -7.44
N ASN A 126 8.48 7.03 -6.88
CA ASN A 126 9.34 5.99 -7.46
C ASN A 126 9.66 4.86 -6.45
N PRO A 127 8.66 4.11 -5.95
CA PRO A 127 8.91 2.98 -5.07
C PRO A 127 9.43 1.73 -5.84
N PRO A 128 10.26 0.86 -5.22
CA PRO A 128 10.79 0.96 -3.86
C PRO A 128 12.09 1.77 -3.71
N GLU A 129 12.72 2.21 -4.81
CA GLU A 129 14.07 2.79 -4.79
C GLU A 129 14.12 4.20 -4.19
N GLU A 130 13.04 4.96 -4.27
CA GLU A 130 12.93 6.31 -3.69
C GLU A 130 11.67 6.41 -2.83
N LEU A 131 11.87 6.59 -1.53
CA LEU A 131 10.78 6.73 -0.57
C LEU A 131 10.85 8.08 0.14
N TRP A 132 9.68 8.60 0.50
CA TRP A 132 9.55 9.85 1.23
C TRP A 132 8.91 9.61 2.59
N THR A 133 9.54 10.12 3.65
CA THR A 133 9.01 10.00 5.01
C THR A 133 8.99 11.36 5.70
N ARG A 134 8.10 11.52 6.66
CA ARG A 134 8.05 12.63 7.62
C ARG A 134 8.40 12.23 9.06
N ASN A 135 8.66 10.94 9.25
CA ASN A 135 8.89 10.34 10.57
C ASN A 135 10.27 9.67 10.61
N ASN A 136 10.81 9.56 11.82
CA ASN A 136 12.01 8.78 12.15
C ASN A 136 13.28 9.21 11.40
N PHE A 137 13.47 10.52 11.17
CA PHE A 137 14.66 11.06 10.48
C PHE A 137 15.95 10.72 11.22
N ASP A 138 15.89 10.81 12.54
CA ASP A 138 16.96 10.49 13.48
C ASP A 138 17.43 9.05 13.39
N LEU A 139 16.57 8.15 12.88
CA LEU A 139 16.88 6.75 12.69
C LEU A 139 17.52 6.45 11.33
N LEU A 140 17.35 7.31 10.31
CA LEU A 140 17.83 7.01 8.95
C LEU A 140 19.35 6.81 8.91
N GLU A 141 20.12 7.69 9.55
CA GLU A 141 21.58 7.59 9.58
C GLU A 141 22.06 6.36 10.35
N ARG A 142 21.47 6.10 11.53
CA ARG A 142 21.83 4.95 12.37
C ARG A 142 21.51 3.61 11.72
N ASN A 143 20.58 3.61 10.78
CA ASN A 143 20.14 2.42 10.06
C ASN A 143 20.70 2.33 8.63
N ARG A 144 21.65 3.21 8.29
CA ARG A 144 22.35 3.16 7.01
C ARG A 144 23.11 1.84 6.86
N ASN A 145 23.13 1.29 5.65
CA ASN A 145 23.77 0.00 5.33
C ASN A 145 23.20 -1.22 6.09
N ARG A 146 22.06 -1.08 6.78
CA ARG A 146 21.35 -2.22 7.37
C ARG A 146 20.42 -2.85 6.35
N ARG A 147 20.27 -4.17 6.45
CA ARG A 147 19.41 -4.98 5.57
C ARG A 147 18.01 -5.09 6.16
N ILE A 148 17.20 -4.07 5.90
CA ILE A 148 15.87 -3.92 6.48
C ILE A 148 14.85 -4.62 5.57
N PRO A 149 13.98 -5.50 6.09
CA PRO A 149 12.96 -6.13 5.28
C PRO A 149 11.95 -5.09 4.76
N LEU A 150 11.65 -5.15 3.45
CA LEU A 150 10.70 -4.25 2.79
C LEU A 150 9.43 -5.00 2.39
N PHE A 151 8.29 -4.42 2.74
CA PHE A 151 6.97 -4.89 2.38
C PHE A 151 6.26 -3.83 1.55
N GLN A 152 5.76 -4.22 0.38
CA GLN A 152 5.05 -3.34 -0.52
C GLN A 152 3.56 -3.68 -0.57
N GLN A 153 2.72 -2.65 -0.44
CA GLN A 153 1.27 -2.81 -0.50
C GLN A 153 0.83 -3.16 -1.93
N LEU A 154 -0.10 -4.12 -2.04
CA LEU A 154 -0.68 -4.51 -3.32
C LEU A 154 -1.81 -3.59 -3.76
N THR A 155 -2.04 -3.53 -5.08
CA THR A 155 -3.07 -2.69 -5.72
C THR A 155 -4.50 -3.00 -5.28
N ARG A 156 -4.78 -4.24 -4.86
CA ARG A 156 -6.12 -4.67 -4.46
C ARG A 156 -6.08 -5.23 -3.05
N GLY A 157 -6.50 -4.41 -2.09
CA GLY A 157 -6.69 -4.79 -0.69
C GLY A 157 -5.56 -4.38 0.25
N TRP A 158 -5.74 -4.71 1.53
CA TRP A 158 -4.81 -4.44 2.63
C TRP A 158 -3.79 -5.58 2.77
N ARG A 159 -3.20 -5.98 1.64
CA ARG A 159 -2.25 -7.09 1.56
C ARG A 159 -0.88 -6.57 1.15
N TRP A 160 0.14 -7.21 1.70
CA TRP A 160 1.53 -6.82 1.58
C TRP A 160 2.33 -7.95 0.97
N GLU A 161 3.30 -7.61 0.14
CA GLU A 161 4.24 -8.54 -0.47
C GLU A 161 5.66 -8.21 0.02
N TYR A 162 6.40 -9.23 0.45
CA TYR A 162 7.81 -9.08 0.80
C TYR A 162 8.64 -8.91 -0.48
N LYS A 163 9.44 -7.84 -0.55
CA LYS A 163 10.24 -7.51 -1.74
C LYS A 163 11.74 -7.75 -1.57
N GLY A 164 12.13 -8.37 -0.46
CA GLY A 164 13.54 -8.56 -0.09
C GLY A 164 13.99 -7.58 0.98
N ARG A 165 15.29 -7.61 1.27
CA ARG A 165 15.94 -6.68 2.22
C ARG A 165 16.57 -5.52 1.48
N TYR A 166 16.31 -4.31 1.94
CA TYR A 166 16.82 -3.07 1.36
C TYR A 166 17.73 -2.35 2.34
N GLU A 167 18.68 -1.61 1.78
CA GLU A 167 19.62 -0.76 2.50
C GLU A 167 19.32 0.71 2.19
N VAL A 168 19.39 1.56 3.21
CA VAL A 168 19.40 3.00 3.01
C VAL A 168 20.77 3.40 2.46
N VAL A 169 20.78 3.92 1.24
CA VAL A 169 22.00 4.36 0.55
C VAL A 169 22.32 5.80 0.92
N SER A 170 21.31 6.67 0.83
CA SER A 170 21.41 8.10 1.10
C SER A 170 20.05 8.64 1.55
N TYR A 171 20.05 9.81 2.17
CA TYR A 171 18.82 10.58 2.37
C TYR A 171 19.12 12.08 2.35
N THR A 172 18.12 12.87 1.97
CA THR A 172 18.16 14.34 1.99
C THR A 172 16.92 14.86 2.70
N ILE A 173 17.11 15.75 3.67
CA ILE A 173 16.00 16.40 4.38
C ILE A 173 15.66 17.71 3.67
N TYR A 174 14.42 17.81 3.21
CA TYR A 174 13.84 19.01 2.63
C TYR A 174 12.94 19.70 3.65
N LYS A 175 13.05 21.02 3.71
CA LYS A 175 12.22 21.83 4.60
C LYS A 175 10.77 21.84 4.14
N GLY A 176 9.85 21.83 5.10
CA GLY A 176 8.43 22.07 4.84
C GLY A 176 8.23 23.34 4.02
N GLY A 177 7.37 23.25 3.01
CA GLY A 177 7.02 24.36 2.12
C GLY A 177 8.04 24.62 1.00
N SER A 178 9.15 23.89 0.96
CA SER A 178 10.07 23.90 -0.19
C SER A 178 9.38 23.45 -1.47
N ASP A 179 9.94 23.84 -2.62
CA ASP A 179 9.38 23.49 -3.93
C ASP A 179 9.46 21.99 -4.18
N GLU A 180 10.50 21.32 -3.68
CA GLU A 180 10.66 19.86 -3.75
C GLU A 180 9.56 19.14 -2.97
N VAL A 181 9.29 19.55 -1.73
CA VAL A 181 8.22 18.98 -0.90
C VAL A 181 6.85 19.22 -1.55
N LYS A 182 6.60 20.45 -2.03
CA LYS A 182 5.35 20.78 -2.72
C LYS A 182 5.16 19.91 -3.95
N LYS A 183 6.20 19.79 -4.79
CA LYS A 183 6.18 18.97 -6.00
C LYS A 183 5.87 17.51 -5.67
N PHE A 184 6.63 16.92 -4.74
CA PHE A 184 6.41 15.55 -4.28
C PHE A 184 4.97 15.32 -3.79
N ILE A 185 4.49 16.21 -2.91
CA ILE A 185 3.15 16.10 -2.34
C ILE A 185 2.09 16.24 -3.42
N LEU A 186 2.22 17.15 -4.39
CA LEU A 186 1.20 17.35 -5.41
C LEU A 186 1.17 16.25 -6.47
N GLU A 187 2.33 15.65 -6.78
CA GLU A 187 2.45 14.65 -7.85
C GLU A 187 2.07 13.22 -7.41
N ARG A 188 2.13 12.89 -6.11
CA ARG A 188 1.80 11.53 -5.64
C ARG A 188 0.32 11.21 -5.78
N GLN A 189 0.00 9.96 -6.11
CA GLN A 189 -1.39 9.51 -6.29
C GLN A 189 -2.22 9.63 -5.00
N GLU A 190 -1.60 9.49 -3.82
CA GLU A 190 -2.23 9.66 -2.52
C GLU A 190 -2.86 11.04 -2.33
N SER A 191 -2.41 12.03 -3.10
CA SER A 191 -2.91 13.41 -3.06
C SER A 191 -4.17 13.64 -3.87
N GLN A 192 -4.58 12.68 -4.71
CA GLN A 192 -5.86 12.69 -5.41
C GLN A 192 -7.02 12.28 -4.50
N LYS A 193 -6.74 11.74 -3.30
CA LYS A 193 -7.73 11.38 -2.29
C LYS A 193 -8.17 12.63 -1.51
N GLU A 194 -9.44 12.67 -1.11
CA GLU A 194 -9.97 13.78 -0.30
C GLU A 194 -9.26 13.86 1.06
N LYS A 195 -8.86 15.07 1.46
CA LYS A 195 -8.15 15.35 2.71
C LYS A 195 -8.66 16.64 3.30
N SER A 196 -8.65 16.72 4.63
CA SER A 196 -9.02 17.94 5.34
C SER A 196 -7.98 19.05 5.10
N PRO A 197 -8.35 20.33 5.24
CA PRO A 197 -7.41 21.44 5.16
C PRO A 197 -6.23 21.30 6.15
N GLU A 198 -6.47 20.77 7.34
CA GLU A 198 -5.46 20.55 8.38
C GLU A 198 -4.45 19.49 7.94
N ALA A 199 -4.91 18.40 7.30
CA ALA A 199 -4.03 17.36 6.78
C ALA A 199 -3.13 17.89 5.65
N TRP A 200 -3.66 18.78 4.80
CA TRP A 200 -2.86 19.47 3.80
C TRP A 200 -1.83 20.42 4.42
N ALA A 201 -2.27 21.25 5.38
CA ALA A 201 -1.39 22.18 6.07
C ALA A 201 -0.23 21.45 6.76
N ALA A 202 -0.51 20.36 7.47
CA ALA A 202 0.51 19.52 8.10
C ALA A 202 1.48 18.95 7.05
N ALA A 203 0.97 18.36 5.96
CA ALA A 203 1.81 17.77 4.93
C ALA A 203 2.77 18.79 4.31
N PHE A 204 2.33 20.01 4.04
CA PHE A 204 3.17 21.06 3.46
C PHE A 204 4.08 21.76 4.47
N THR A 205 3.76 21.77 5.77
CA THR A 205 4.56 22.51 6.78
C THR A 205 5.64 21.65 7.43
N GLU A 206 5.42 20.34 7.49
CA GLU A 206 6.40 19.40 8.03
C GLU A 206 7.60 19.21 7.10
N ASP A 207 8.78 19.01 7.69
CA ASP A 207 9.97 18.59 6.95
C ASP A 207 9.75 17.17 6.39
N TRP A 208 10.41 16.85 5.28
CA TRP A 208 10.38 15.52 4.67
C TRP A 208 11.80 15.04 4.38
N ALA A 209 12.04 13.74 4.58
CA ALA A 209 13.23 13.08 4.10
C ALA A 209 12.92 12.31 2.81
N LYS A 210 13.68 12.62 1.76
CA LYS A 210 13.80 11.82 0.55
C LYS A 210 14.88 10.77 0.80
N VAL A 211 14.54 9.49 0.69
CA VAL A 211 15.41 8.37 1.04
C VAL A 211 15.63 7.51 -0.19
N GLU A 212 16.89 7.28 -0.53
CA GLU A 212 17.29 6.37 -1.61
C GLU A 212 17.59 5.00 -1.02
N LEU A 213 16.94 3.98 -1.58
CA LEU A 213 17.06 2.59 -1.19
C LEU A 213 17.68 1.76 -2.30
N ARG A 214 18.39 0.72 -1.88
CA ARG A 214 18.92 -0.31 -2.78
C ARG A 214 18.58 -1.69 -2.24
N LEU A 215 18.17 -2.61 -3.11
CA LEU A 215 18.04 -4.02 -2.75
C LEU A 215 19.41 -4.56 -2.33
N SER A 216 19.50 -5.19 -1.16
CA SER A 216 20.72 -5.84 -0.68
C SER A 216 21.14 -6.97 -1.62
N ASP A 217 22.41 -7.05 -1.98
CA ASP A 217 22.93 -8.19 -2.75
C ASP A 217 22.95 -9.48 -1.90
N ASP A 218 23.07 -9.32 -0.57
CA ASP A 218 23.04 -10.43 0.38
C ASP A 218 21.60 -10.66 0.87
N GLN A 219 21.02 -11.80 0.49
CA GLN A 219 19.70 -12.28 0.89
C GLN A 219 19.77 -13.47 1.87
N SER A 220 20.93 -13.73 2.48
CA SER A 220 21.13 -14.86 3.42
C SER A 220 20.17 -14.87 4.61
N LEU A 221 19.68 -13.70 5.02
CA LEU A 221 18.72 -13.53 6.11
C LEU A 221 17.27 -13.92 5.74
N GLY A 222 17.01 -14.24 4.47
CA GLY A 222 15.73 -14.76 3.99
C GLY A 222 14.52 -13.84 4.23
N ASN A 223 13.33 -14.41 4.00
CA ASN A 223 12.05 -13.78 4.28
C ASN A 223 11.71 -13.95 5.78
N PRO A 224 11.66 -12.87 6.58
CA PRO A 224 11.37 -12.97 8.01
C PRO A 224 9.98 -13.54 8.33
N MET A 225 9.08 -13.60 7.36
CA MET A 225 7.74 -14.18 7.50
C MET A 225 7.69 -15.71 7.35
N GLU A 226 8.79 -16.33 6.91
CA GLU A 226 8.85 -17.77 6.60
C GLU A 226 9.84 -18.54 7.50
N LEU A 227 10.45 -17.86 8.47
CA LEU A 227 11.47 -18.41 9.38
C LEU A 227 10.88 -18.94 10.70
#